data_AF-A0A928E0G2-F1
#
_entry.id   AF-A0A928E0G2-F1
#
_cell.length_a   1.000
_cell.length_b   1.000
_cell.length_c   1.000
_cell.angle_alpha   90.00
_cell.angle_beta   90.00
_cell.angle_gamma   90.00
#
_symmetry.space_group_name_H-M   'P 1'
#
loop_
_entity.id
_entity.type
_entity.pdbx_description
1 polymer ?
#
loop_
_entity_poly.entity_id
_entity_poly.type
_entity_poly.pdbx_seq_one_letter_code
_entity_poly.pdbx_strand_id
1 'polypeptide(L)'
;MPYETYMGTFKNENDHNLQRKFGYKYRALKGIYPDAYKLPETEVSKAIDVFFDGDANEDVTTMTDRVRNYTTAKEPEWKAKYFGETPKPKPQESYSSMTIKMPSSFAQNGGNETKLKAYFDGENFNVTDGKKLYGSFRAMSGNAQYQNKQATNVPNKGPIPEGNWLLKYSDIEDFTMPYDNNSKFLNSWGRRRIKLTPLMSEEDRFYRDGFYLHGSYNGRGSAGCIDLGLEMPGFSRIIDAYGDDIPVEVKYKKEYW
;
A
#
# COMPACT_ATOMS: atom_id res chain seq x y z
N MET A 1 8.40 33.16 21.10
CA MET A 1 9.21 31.97 21.44
C MET A 1 8.80 30.84 20.51
N PRO A 2 9.72 30.21 19.78
CA PRO A 2 9.39 29.28 18.70
C PRO A 2 9.04 27.89 19.25
N TYR A 3 8.07 27.24 18.60
CA TYR A 3 7.76 25.82 18.77
C TYR A 3 8.79 25.02 17.95
N GLU A 4 9.71 24.34 18.63
CA GLU A 4 10.59 23.36 17.98
C GLU A 4 9.78 22.11 17.60
N THR A 5 9.83 21.78 16.32
CA THR A 5 9.19 20.62 15.72
C THR A 5 10.06 19.40 16.00
N TYR A 6 9.63 18.53 16.92
CA TYR A 6 10.31 17.26 17.20
C TYR A 6 10.00 16.23 16.10
N MET A 7 10.55 16.44 14.90
CA MET A 7 10.71 15.36 13.92
C MET A 7 12.02 14.64 14.20
N GLY A 8 12.06 13.89 15.30
CA GLY A 8 13.10 12.90 15.54
C GLY A 8 12.93 11.75 14.55
N THR A 9 13.70 11.75 13.47
CA THR A 9 13.95 10.53 12.69
C THR A 9 14.63 9.53 13.63
N PHE A 10 13.87 8.59 14.21
CA PHE A 10 14.45 7.46 14.93
C PHE A 10 15.26 6.62 13.92
N LYS A 11 16.55 6.91 13.78
CA LYS A 11 17.52 6.01 13.17
C LYS A 11 17.74 4.87 14.16
N ASN A 12 16.93 3.82 14.06
CA ASN A 12 17.25 2.58 14.75
C ASN A 12 18.47 1.96 14.03
N GLU A 13 19.63 1.97 14.68
CA GLU A 13 20.88 1.43 14.10
C GLU A 13 20.72 -0.04 13.69
N ASN A 14 19.91 -0.81 14.42
CA ASN A 14 19.58 -2.19 14.07
C ASN A 14 18.77 -2.24 12.75
N ASP A 15 17.75 -1.40 12.60
CA ASP A 15 16.96 -1.32 11.35
C ASP A 15 17.84 -0.99 10.14
N HIS A 16 18.76 -0.04 10.30
CA HIS A 16 19.70 0.34 9.24
C HIS A 16 20.70 -0.78 8.92
N ASN A 17 21.20 -1.50 9.93
CA ASN A 17 22.09 -2.63 9.74
C ASN A 17 21.38 -3.83 9.08
N LEU A 18 20.14 -4.13 9.48
CA LEU A 18 19.32 -5.17 8.88
C LEU A 18 18.95 -4.85 7.42
N GLN A 19 18.61 -3.59 7.12
CA GLN A 19 18.40 -3.13 5.75
C GLN A 19 19.66 -3.27 4.88
N ARG A 20 20.84 -2.97 5.43
CA ARG A 20 22.09 -3.13 4.70
C ARG A 20 22.43 -4.60 4.45
N LYS A 21 22.19 -5.46 5.45
CA LYS A 21 22.60 -6.87 5.43
C LYS A 21 21.66 -7.76 4.61
N PHE A 22 20.35 -7.60 4.79
CA PHE A 22 19.34 -8.45 4.15
C PHE A 22 18.60 -7.76 3.01
N GLY A 23 18.82 -6.45 2.83
CA GLY A 23 18.37 -5.71 1.66
C GLY A 23 16.87 -5.80 1.44
N TYR A 24 16.50 -6.18 0.21
CA TYR A 24 15.12 -6.33 -0.23
C TYR A 24 14.31 -7.31 0.62
N LYS A 25 14.91 -8.44 1.02
CA LYS A 25 14.21 -9.49 1.79
C LYS A 25 13.70 -8.97 3.13
N TYR A 26 14.49 -8.14 3.79
CA TYR A 26 14.11 -7.50 5.04
C TYR A 26 13.06 -6.40 4.85
N ARG A 27 13.13 -5.61 3.77
CA ARG A 27 12.09 -4.61 3.46
C ARG A 27 10.73 -5.25 3.19
N ALA A 28 10.73 -6.39 2.49
CA ALA A 28 9.51 -7.16 2.25
C ALA A 28 8.94 -7.72 3.56
N LEU A 29 9.80 -8.33 4.41
CA LEU A 29 9.40 -8.78 5.75
C LEU A 29 8.84 -7.62 6.60
N LYS A 30 9.48 -6.44 6.59
CA LYS A 30 9.02 -5.27 7.35
C LYS A 30 7.68 -4.71 6.85
N GLY A 31 7.36 -4.92 5.56
CA GLY A 31 6.07 -4.56 4.98
C GLY A 31 4.90 -5.33 5.59
N ILE A 32 5.13 -6.57 6.02
CA ILE A 32 4.12 -7.44 6.67
C ILE A 32 4.28 -7.51 8.19
N TYR A 33 5.50 -7.26 8.69
CA TYR A 33 5.85 -7.27 10.10
C TYR A 33 6.65 -6.02 10.46
N PRO A 34 5.97 -4.87 10.70
CA PRO A 34 6.62 -3.57 10.90
C PRO A 34 7.62 -3.53 12.06
N ASP A 35 7.47 -4.43 13.02
CA ASP A 35 8.32 -4.59 14.20
C ASP A 35 9.56 -5.48 13.99
N ALA A 36 9.80 -5.97 12.76
CA ALA A 36 10.95 -6.81 12.42
C ALA A 36 12.31 -6.19 12.81
N TYR A 37 12.40 -4.86 12.90
CA TYR A 37 13.61 -4.16 13.31
C TYR A 37 14.00 -4.36 14.79
N LYS A 38 13.08 -4.87 15.60
CA LYS A 38 13.31 -5.17 17.02
C LYS A 38 13.84 -6.58 17.22
N LEU A 39 13.80 -7.41 16.18
CA LEU A 39 14.30 -8.78 16.23
C LEU A 39 15.83 -8.81 16.19
N PRO A 40 16.47 -9.78 16.88
CA PRO A 40 17.87 -10.06 16.64
C PRO A 40 18.04 -10.55 15.19
N GLU A 41 19.21 -10.24 14.62
CA GLU A 41 19.54 -10.52 13.23
C GLU A 41 19.30 -11.98 12.81
N THR A 42 19.59 -12.94 13.69
CA THR A 42 19.37 -14.37 13.45
C THR A 42 17.89 -14.73 13.28
N GLU A 43 17.00 -14.04 13.98
CA GLU A 43 15.55 -14.25 13.87
C GLU A 43 14.98 -13.50 12.67
N VAL A 44 15.56 -12.37 12.29
CA VAL A 44 15.26 -11.71 11.02
C VAL A 44 15.60 -12.62 9.83
N SER A 45 16.77 -13.27 9.85
CA SER A 45 17.17 -14.21 8.81
C SER A 45 16.17 -15.36 8.68
N LYS A 46 15.78 -15.99 9.79
CA LYS A 46 14.80 -17.08 9.79
C LYS A 46 13.42 -16.63 9.35
N ALA A 47 12.96 -15.47 9.81
CA ALA A 47 11.67 -14.91 9.38
C ALA A 47 11.65 -14.56 7.89
N ILE A 48 12.80 -14.13 7.35
CA ILE A 48 13.02 -13.97 5.92
C ILE A 48 12.93 -15.32 5.22
N ASP A 49 13.66 -16.33 5.71
CA ASP A 49 13.63 -17.66 5.11
C ASP A 49 12.20 -18.18 5.10
N VAL A 50 11.50 -18.16 6.23
CA VAL A 50 10.08 -18.49 6.34
C VAL A 50 9.21 -17.67 5.39
N PHE A 51 9.45 -16.37 5.21
CA PHE A 51 8.67 -15.58 4.26
C PHE A 51 8.85 -16.06 2.81
N PHE A 52 10.05 -16.52 2.45
CA PHE A 52 10.41 -16.93 1.08
C PHE A 52 10.44 -18.46 0.86
N ASP A 53 10.24 -19.30 1.89
CA ASP A 53 10.29 -20.78 1.84
C ASP A 53 8.99 -21.41 1.31
N GLY A 54 8.32 -20.70 0.39
CA GLY A 54 7.03 -21.07 -0.17
C GLY A 54 7.07 -21.41 -1.65
N ASP A 55 5.98 -21.99 -2.16
CA ASP A 55 5.78 -22.11 -3.61
C ASP A 55 5.77 -20.71 -4.22
N ALA A 56 6.43 -20.52 -5.37
CA ALA A 56 6.43 -19.26 -6.10
C ALA A 56 5.01 -18.82 -6.54
N ASN A 57 4.04 -19.74 -6.53
CA ASN A 57 2.63 -19.51 -6.81
C ASN A 57 1.76 -19.34 -5.56
N GLU A 58 2.36 -19.37 -4.37
CA GLU A 58 1.65 -19.21 -3.11
C GLU A 58 1.09 -17.78 -2.99
N ASP A 59 -0.16 -17.67 -2.52
CA ASP A 59 -0.79 -16.36 -2.37
C ASP A 59 -0.18 -15.58 -1.18
N VAL A 60 -0.29 -14.25 -1.26
CA VAL A 60 0.28 -13.36 -0.25
C VAL A 60 -0.35 -13.57 1.13
N THR A 61 -1.59 -14.06 1.20
CA THR A 61 -2.26 -14.38 2.46
C THR A 61 -1.55 -15.53 3.15
N THR A 62 -1.23 -16.59 2.41
CA THR A 62 -0.57 -17.79 2.90
C THR A 62 0.87 -17.49 3.31
N MET A 63 1.60 -16.69 2.52
CA MET A 63 2.93 -16.20 2.90
C MET A 63 2.90 -15.33 4.18
N THR A 64 1.90 -14.44 4.28
CA THR A 64 1.73 -13.55 5.45
C THR A 64 1.33 -14.35 6.69
N ASP A 65 0.43 -15.32 6.55
CA ASP A 65 -0.01 -16.19 7.63
C ASP A 65 1.12 -17.10 8.10
N ARG A 66 2.00 -17.57 7.21
CA ARG A 66 3.19 -18.34 7.58
C ARG A 66 4.17 -17.50 8.41
N VAL A 67 4.46 -16.27 8.00
CA VAL A 67 5.31 -15.37 8.80
C VAL A 67 4.64 -15.01 10.12
N ARG A 68 3.34 -14.71 10.11
CA ARG A 68 2.57 -14.40 11.32
C ARG A 68 2.58 -15.58 12.29
N ASN A 69 2.36 -16.80 11.80
CA ASN A 69 2.39 -18.01 12.63
C ASN A 69 3.79 -18.22 13.23
N TYR A 70 4.85 -18.00 12.46
CA TYR A 70 6.23 -18.05 12.96
C TYR A 70 6.48 -16.98 14.04
N THR A 71 6.13 -15.73 13.79
CA THR A 71 6.39 -14.61 14.72
C THR A 71 5.53 -14.69 15.98
N THR A 72 4.26 -15.10 15.87
CA THR A 72 3.34 -15.26 17.01
C THR A 72 3.69 -16.50 17.87
N ALA A 73 4.09 -17.62 17.25
CA ALA A 73 4.58 -18.78 18.00
C ALA A 73 5.86 -18.46 18.79
N LYS A 74 6.69 -17.57 18.25
CA LYS A 74 7.91 -17.12 18.93
C LYS A 74 7.69 -15.95 19.88
N GLU A 75 6.68 -15.09 19.66
CA GLU A 75 6.37 -13.86 20.42
C GLU A 75 6.62 -13.95 21.94
N PRO A 76 6.17 -15.01 22.64
CA PRO A 76 6.37 -15.13 24.08
C PRO A 76 7.86 -15.22 24.49
N GLU A 77 8.70 -15.90 23.70
CA GLU A 77 10.10 -16.19 24.02
C GLU A 77 11.00 -14.95 23.86
N TRP A 78 10.77 -14.12 22.85
CA TRP A 78 11.57 -12.92 22.61
C TRP A 78 10.97 -11.66 23.26
N LYS A 79 9.65 -11.59 23.48
CA LYS A 79 9.07 -10.47 24.25
C LYS A 79 9.66 -10.37 25.66
N ALA A 80 9.71 -11.47 26.39
CA ALA A 80 10.25 -11.51 27.75
C ALA A 80 11.75 -11.15 27.80
N LYS A 81 12.51 -11.56 26.79
CA LYS A 81 13.98 -11.38 26.74
C LYS A 81 14.43 -9.99 26.28
N TYR A 82 13.65 -9.32 25.43
CA TYR A 82 14.10 -8.09 24.75
C TYR A 82 13.22 -6.86 25.02
N PHE A 83 12.07 -7.02 25.68
CA PHE A 83 11.12 -5.92 25.95
C PHE A 83 10.80 -5.72 27.44
N GLY A 84 11.36 -6.54 28.35
CA GLY A 84 11.12 -6.46 29.80
C GLY A 84 9.71 -6.91 30.22
N GLU A 85 9.49 -7.11 31.53
CA GLU A 85 8.16 -7.41 32.06
C GLU A 85 7.21 -6.23 31.79
N THR A 86 6.23 -6.46 30.92
CA THR A 86 5.23 -5.45 30.58
C THR A 86 4.22 -5.26 31.72
N PRO A 87 3.80 -4.02 32.01
CA PRO A 87 2.56 -3.78 32.75
C PRO A 87 1.43 -4.57 32.11
N LYS A 88 0.54 -5.13 32.94
CA LYS A 88 -0.64 -5.90 32.48
C LYS A 88 -1.30 -5.19 31.30
N PRO A 89 -1.57 -5.91 30.18
CA PRO A 89 -2.15 -5.29 29.01
C PRO A 89 -3.46 -4.62 29.38
N LYS A 90 -3.52 -3.29 29.21
CA LYS A 90 -4.81 -2.66 28.92
C LYS A 90 -5.25 -3.24 27.58
N PRO A 91 -6.54 -3.61 27.40
CA PRO A 91 -7.00 -4.27 26.19
C PRO A 91 -6.54 -3.50 24.95
N GLN A 92 -5.58 -4.07 24.24
CA GLN A 92 -5.03 -3.52 23.02
C GLN A 92 -5.93 -4.02 21.91
N GLU A 93 -6.72 -3.12 21.31
CA GLU A 93 -7.56 -3.43 20.16
C GLU A 93 -6.70 -4.00 19.03
N SER A 94 -6.96 -5.26 18.69
CA SER A 94 -6.21 -6.03 17.72
C SER A 94 -6.43 -5.50 16.31
N TYR A 95 -5.37 -5.01 15.66
CA TYR A 95 -5.34 -4.91 14.19
C TYR A 95 -5.17 -6.29 13.51
N SER A 96 -5.07 -7.37 14.30
CA SER A 96 -5.09 -8.76 13.84
C SER A 96 -6.49 -9.37 13.93
N SER A 97 -7.48 -8.70 13.36
CA SER A 97 -8.75 -9.29 12.94
C SER A 97 -9.58 -8.25 12.20
N MET A 98 -9.08 -7.70 11.10
CA MET A 98 -10.00 -7.57 9.97
C MET A 98 -10.12 -8.95 9.34
N THR A 99 -10.83 -9.85 10.03
CA THR A 99 -11.85 -10.59 9.31
C THR A 99 -12.70 -9.50 8.68
N ILE A 100 -12.38 -9.11 7.44
CA ILE A 100 -13.39 -8.48 6.62
C ILE A 100 -14.44 -9.58 6.52
N LYS A 101 -15.43 -9.55 7.42
CA LYS A 101 -16.73 -10.10 7.10
C LYS A 101 -17.15 -9.28 5.90
N MET A 102 -16.75 -9.75 4.72
CA MET A 102 -17.25 -9.27 3.44
C MET A 102 -18.76 -9.33 3.61
N PRO A 103 -19.46 -8.19 3.66
CA PRO A 103 -20.89 -8.27 3.75
C PRO A 103 -21.34 -9.03 2.51
N SER A 104 -22.22 -10.01 2.71
CA SER A 104 -23.00 -10.67 1.67
C SER A 104 -23.81 -9.70 0.81
N SER A 105 -23.72 -8.38 1.04
CA SER A 105 -24.36 -7.31 0.29
C SER A 105 -23.83 -7.12 -1.13
N PHE A 106 -22.64 -7.65 -1.49
CA PHE A 106 -22.27 -7.75 -2.92
C PHE A 106 -22.89 -8.96 -3.59
N ALA A 107 -23.25 -10.00 -2.82
CA ALA A 107 -23.82 -11.26 -3.32
C ALA A 107 -25.36 -11.30 -3.30
N GLN A 108 -26.03 -10.33 -2.67
CA GLN A 108 -27.48 -10.24 -2.62
C GLN A 108 -27.93 -8.78 -2.66
N ASN A 109 -28.46 -8.35 -3.80
CA ASN A 109 -29.74 -7.61 -3.95
C ASN A 109 -29.72 -6.78 -5.23
N GLY A 110 -30.50 -7.22 -6.23
CA GLY A 110 -31.10 -6.27 -7.16
C GLY A 110 -31.97 -5.29 -6.37
N GLY A 111 -31.69 -3.99 -6.46
CA GLY A 111 -32.65 -2.97 -6.04
C GLY A 111 -32.14 -1.69 -5.38
N ASN A 112 -30.88 -1.56 -4.95
CA ASN A 112 -30.30 -0.28 -4.50
C ASN A 112 -28.78 -0.33 -4.62
N GLU A 113 -28.25 0.02 -5.80
CA GLU A 113 -26.83 -0.03 -6.16
C GLU A 113 -25.99 0.88 -5.23
N THR A 114 -25.32 0.31 -4.23
CA THR A 114 -24.24 1.01 -3.52
C THR A 114 -23.08 1.21 -4.49
N LYS A 115 -22.99 2.39 -5.10
CA LYS A 115 -21.90 2.74 -6.01
C LYS A 115 -20.68 3.16 -5.21
N LEU A 116 -19.60 2.38 -5.30
CA LEU A 116 -18.33 2.76 -4.70
C LEU A 116 -17.76 3.99 -5.41
N LYS A 117 -17.07 4.82 -4.63
CA LYS A 117 -16.27 5.95 -5.08
C LYS A 117 -14.93 5.90 -4.38
N ALA A 118 -13.89 6.41 -5.04
CA ALA A 118 -12.59 6.58 -4.43
C ALA A 118 -12.17 8.05 -4.35
N TYR A 119 -11.32 8.35 -3.38
CA TYR A 119 -10.79 9.69 -3.14
C TYR A 119 -9.29 9.61 -2.84
N PHE A 120 -8.49 10.37 -3.60
CA PHE A 120 -7.06 10.50 -3.39
C PHE A 120 -6.68 11.91 -2.96
N ASP A 121 -5.98 12.01 -1.83
CA ASP A 121 -5.65 13.30 -1.19
C ASP A 121 -4.17 13.69 -1.19
N GLY A 122 -3.34 12.91 -1.91
CA GLY A 122 -1.88 13.05 -1.93
C GLY A 122 -1.16 12.05 -1.04
N GLU A 123 -1.81 11.63 0.06
CA GLU A 123 -1.24 10.72 1.05
C GLU A 123 -2.01 9.40 1.15
N ASN A 124 -3.32 9.42 0.91
CA ASN A 124 -4.22 8.28 1.07
C ASN A 124 -5.20 8.16 -0.10
N PHE A 125 -5.38 6.93 -0.56
CA PHE A 125 -6.43 6.50 -1.47
C PHE A 125 -7.53 5.80 -0.67
N ASN A 126 -8.71 6.41 -0.61
CA ASN A 126 -9.84 5.96 0.22
C ASN A 126 -10.96 5.45 -0.67
N VAL A 127 -11.61 4.34 -0.31
CA VAL A 127 -12.74 3.76 -1.05
C VAL A 127 -13.97 3.70 -0.16
N THR A 128 -15.10 4.25 -0.62
CA THR A 128 -16.33 4.43 0.17
C THR A 128 -17.58 4.36 -0.70
N ASP A 129 -18.72 3.98 -0.11
CA ASP A 129 -20.05 4.15 -0.74
C ASP A 129 -20.76 5.45 -0.28
N GLY A 130 -20.04 6.31 0.44
CA GLY A 130 -20.56 7.53 1.07
C GLY A 130 -21.10 7.33 2.49
N LYS A 131 -21.37 6.09 2.91
CA LYS A 131 -21.79 5.74 4.28
C LYS A 131 -20.73 4.94 5.02
N LYS A 132 -20.00 4.09 4.30
CA LYS A 132 -19.00 3.17 4.84
C LYS A 132 -17.69 3.27 4.08
N LEU A 133 -16.60 3.39 4.83
CA LEU A 133 -15.24 3.23 4.32
C LEU A 133 -14.92 1.75 4.15
N TYR A 134 -14.59 1.33 2.93
CA TYR A 134 -14.19 -0.05 2.59
C TYR A 134 -12.67 -0.24 2.67
N GLY A 135 -11.91 0.83 2.45
CA GLY A 135 -10.46 0.81 2.58
C GLY A 135 -9.85 2.21 2.58
N SER A 136 -8.71 2.36 3.23
CA SER A 136 -7.85 3.54 3.18
C SER A 136 -6.42 3.04 3.04
N PHE A 137 -5.77 3.41 1.94
CA PHE A 137 -4.45 2.92 1.56
C PHE A 137 -3.51 4.11 1.46
N ARG A 138 -2.34 4.04 2.07
CA ARG A 138 -1.31 5.05 1.84
C ARG A 138 -0.90 5.02 0.38
N ALA A 139 -1.00 6.16 -0.28
CA ALA A 139 -0.72 6.32 -1.68
C ALA A 139 0.16 7.54 -1.90
N MET A 140 0.81 7.58 -3.06
CA MET A 140 1.67 8.70 -3.42
C MET A 140 1.56 8.96 -4.92
N SER A 141 1.67 10.23 -5.29
CA SER A 141 1.79 10.64 -6.68
C SER A 141 2.91 11.65 -6.83
N GLY A 142 3.59 11.59 -7.97
CA GLY A 142 4.76 12.41 -8.24
C GLY A 142 6.05 11.83 -7.65
N ASN A 143 7.17 12.19 -8.26
CA ASN A 143 8.50 11.80 -7.81
C ASN A 143 8.86 12.56 -6.52
N ALA A 144 9.83 12.07 -5.75
CA ALA A 144 10.20 12.61 -4.43
C ALA A 144 10.49 14.13 -4.38
N GLN A 145 10.89 14.75 -5.51
CA GLN A 145 11.15 16.20 -5.59
C GLN A 145 9.96 17.02 -6.11
N TYR A 146 8.85 16.35 -6.42
CA TYR A 146 7.69 16.90 -7.14
C TYR A 146 6.37 16.52 -6.44
N GLN A 147 6.40 16.18 -5.14
CA GLN A 147 5.21 15.85 -4.34
C GLN A 147 4.51 17.11 -3.83
N ASN A 148 4.06 17.96 -4.76
CA ASN A 148 3.33 19.18 -4.46
C ASN A 148 2.37 19.54 -5.60
N LYS A 149 1.33 20.32 -5.27
CA LYS A 149 0.31 20.74 -6.24
C LYS A 149 0.90 21.49 -7.42
N GLN A 150 1.85 22.39 -7.19
CA GLN A 150 2.43 23.26 -8.20
C GLN A 150 3.20 22.46 -9.26
N ALA A 151 3.74 21.30 -8.88
CA ALA A 151 4.45 20.41 -9.78
C ALA A 151 3.52 19.62 -10.72
N THR A 152 2.20 19.72 -10.58
CA THR A 152 1.22 18.96 -11.40
C THR A 152 1.38 19.18 -12.90
N ASN A 153 1.83 20.35 -13.35
CA ASN A 153 2.06 20.61 -14.76
C ASN A 153 3.40 20.05 -15.27
N VAL A 154 4.26 19.51 -14.41
CA VAL A 154 5.59 18.99 -14.79
C VAL A 154 5.46 17.59 -15.37
N PRO A 155 5.70 17.40 -16.69
CA PRO A 155 5.52 16.10 -17.33
C PRO A 155 6.46 15.04 -16.75
N ASN A 156 5.97 13.80 -16.65
CA ASN A 156 6.73 12.62 -16.18
C ASN A 156 7.39 12.74 -14.80
N LYS A 157 6.96 13.69 -13.97
CA LYS A 157 7.55 13.93 -12.64
C LYS A 157 6.52 14.41 -11.63
N GLY A 158 5.66 15.33 -12.04
CA GLY A 158 4.60 15.89 -11.22
C GLY A 158 3.54 14.86 -10.84
N PRO A 159 2.76 15.12 -9.78
CA PRO A 159 1.68 14.25 -9.38
C PRO A 159 0.55 14.28 -10.41
N ILE A 160 -0.41 13.38 -10.30
CA ILE A 160 -1.60 13.35 -11.16
C ILE A 160 -2.37 14.68 -11.05
N PRO A 161 -2.96 15.21 -12.13
CA PRO A 161 -3.84 16.36 -12.01
C PRO A 161 -5.04 16.14 -11.10
N GLU A 162 -5.36 17.14 -10.27
CA GLU A 162 -6.61 17.18 -9.51
C GLU A 162 -7.80 17.13 -10.47
N GLY A 163 -8.89 16.51 -10.03
CA GLY A 163 -10.10 16.36 -10.84
C GLY A 163 -10.68 14.97 -10.78
N ASN A 164 -11.62 14.72 -11.71
CA ASN A 164 -12.37 13.47 -11.76
C ASN A 164 -11.74 12.49 -12.75
N TRP A 165 -11.55 11.27 -12.28
CA TRP A 165 -10.98 10.15 -13.02
C TRP A 165 -11.89 8.93 -12.88
N LEU A 166 -11.66 7.92 -13.70
CA LEU A 166 -12.38 6.65 -13.68
C LEU A 166 -11.41 5.49 -13.69
N LEU A 167 -11.57 4.58 -12.73
CA LEU A 167 -10.98 3.24 -12.79
C LEU A 167 -12.01 2.33 -13.44
N LYS A 168 -11.74 1.89 -14.66
CA LYS A 168 -12.62 0.91 -15.31
C LYS A 168 -12.24 -0.49 -14.86
N TYR A 169 -13.23 -1.30 -14.52
CA TYR A 169 -12.99 -2.70 -14.17
C TYR A 169 -12.35 -3.46 -15.34
N SER A 170 -12.73 -3.10 -16.56
CA SER A 170 -12.16 -3.66 -17.81
C SER A 170 -10.73 -3.22 -18.11
N ASP A 171 -10.20 -2.18 -17.45
CA ASP A 171 -8.83 -1.69 -17.63
C ASP A 171 -7.83 -2.30 -16.62
N ILE A 172 -8.23 -3.36 -15.90
CA ILE A 172 -7.35 -4.08 -14.98
C ILE A 172 -6.31 -4.86 -15.79
N GLU A 173 -5.04 -4.59 -15.51
CA GLU A 173 -3.91 -5.29 -16.07
C GLU A 173 -3.21 -6.10 -14.97
N ASP A 174 -3.23 -7.42 -15.12
CA ASP A 174 -2.55 -8.38 -14.24
C ASP A 174 -1.28 -8.93 -14.88
N PHE A 175 -0.20 -8.97 -14.10
CA PHE A 175 1.09 -9.51 -14.50
C PHE A 175 1.36 -10.81 -13.75
N THR A 176 1.34 -11.92 -14.48
CA THR A 176 1.77 -13.24 -14.00
C THR A 176 3.28 -13.44 -14.21
N MET A 177 3.90 -14.23 -13.34
CA MET A 177 5.28 -14.70 -13.57
C MET A 177 5.25 -15.80 -14.64
N PRO A 178 6.21 -15.86 -15.60
CA PRO A 178 7.52 -15.20 -15.62
C PRO A 178 7.69 -14.31 -16.88
N TYR A 179 6.89 -13.25 -17.05
CA TYR A 179 6.99 -12.43 -18.27
C TYR A 179 8.24 -11.53 -18.32
N ASP A 180 8.96 -11.37 -17.22
CA ASP A 180 10.26 -10.72 -17.25
C ASP A 180 11.01 -10.98 -15.95
N ASN A 181 12.23 -11.52 -16.01
CA ASN A 181 13.20 -11.51 -14.90
C ASN A 181 13.65 -10.07 -14.53
N ASN A 182 12.90 -9.07 -15.00
CA ASN A 182 13.12 -7.66 -14.79
C ASN A 182 12.44 -7.24 -13.50
N SER A 183 13.06 -7.64 -12.38
CA SER A 183 12.69 -7.22 -11.02
C SER A 183 12.39 -5.71 -10.94
N LYS A 184 13.05 -4.89 -11.78
CA LYS A 184 12.82 -3.45 -11.93
C LYS A 184 11.38 -3.08 -12.33
N PHE A 185 10.73 -3.82 -13.23
CA PHE A 185 9.36 -3.53 -13.64
C PHE A 185 8.38 -3.76 -12.50
N LEU A 186 8.40 -4.96 -11.92
CA LEU A 186 7.56 -5.29 -10.76
C LEU A 186 7.84 -4.36 -9.57
N ASN A 187 9.11 -3.97 -9.39
CA ASN A 187 9.48 -3.02 -8.35
C ASN A 187 8.79 -1.66 -8.48
N SER A 188 8.47 -1.22 -9.70
CA SER A 188 7.85 0.07 -9.98
C SER A 188 6.35 0.00 -10.27
N TRP A 189 5.84 -1.14 -10.77
CA TRP A 189 4.46 -1.29 -11.24
C TRP A 189 3.65 -2.35 -10.49
N GLY A 190 4.29 -3.13 -9.64
CA GLY A 190 3.65 -4.24 -8.94
C GLY A 190 3.17 -5.33 -9.90
N ARG A 191 2.28 -6.19 -9.41
CA ARG A 191 1.67 -7.28 -10.19
C ARG A 191 0.31 -6.92 -10.79
N ARG A 192 -0.27 -5.80 -10.38
CA ARG A 192 -1.55 -5.31 -10.88
C ARG A 192 -1.51 -3.80 -11.00
N ARG A 193 -2.02 -3.28 -12.11
CA ARG A 193 -2.28 -1.86 -12.32
C ARG A 193 -3.62 -1.68 -13.02
N ILE A 194 -4.16 -0.47 -12.93
CA ILE A 194 -5.43 -0.11 -13.53
C ILE A 194 -5.28 1.28 -14.13
N LYS A 195 -5.64 1.44 -15.40
CA LYS A 195 -5.56 2.75 -16.05
C LYS A 195 -6.57 3.73 -15.43
N LEU A 196 -6.13 4.96 -15.19
CA LEU A 196 -6.99 6.07 -14.81
C LEU A 196 -7.45 6.80 -16.07
N THR A 197 -8.73 6.63 -16.41
CA THR A 197 -9.36 7.35 -17.53
C THR A 197 -9.76 8.75 -17.07
N PRO A 198 -9.33 9.84 -17.74
CA PRO A 198 -9.75 11.19 -17.36
C PRO A 198 -11.23 11.41 -17.66
N LEU A 199 -11.94 12.06 -16.73
CA LEU A 199 -13.31 12.55 -16.91
C LEU A 199 -13.38 14.08 -16.98
N MET A 200 -12.28 14.70 -17.40
CA MET A 200 -12.09 16.15 -17.49
C MET A 200 -11.41 16.53 -18.80
N SER A 201 -11.34 17.83 -19.08
CA SER A 201 -10.74 18.36 -20.31
C SER A 201 -9.24 18.09 -20.40
N GLU A 202 -8.65 18.25 -21.58
CA GLU A 202 -7.20 18.12 -21.76
C GLU A 202 -6.44 19.26 -21.08
N GLU A 203 -7.03 20.45 -21.10
CA GLU A 203 -6.49 21.66 -20.48
C GLU A 203 -6.40 21.52 -18.95
N ASP A 204 -7.46 21.01 -18.30
CA ASP A 204 -7.51 20.82 -16.84
C ASP A 204 -6.46 19.81 -16.36
N ARG A 205 -6.09 18.85 -17.22
CA ARG A 205 -5.04 17.86 -16.95
C ARG A 205 -3.66 18.24 -17.50
N PHE A 206 -3.47 19.48 -17.94
CA PHE A 206 -2.22 19.98 -18.53
C PHE A 206 -1.71 19.11 -19.69
N TYR A 207 -2.65 18.56 -20.48
CA TYR A 207 -2.40 17.63 -21.58
C TYR A 207 -1.65 16.35 -21.17
N ARG A 208 -1.64 15.99 -19.87
CA ARG A 208 -1.01 14.78 -19.35
C ARG A 208 -2.01 13.64 -19.27
N ASP A 209 -1.60 12.45 -19.67
CA ASP A 209 -2.37 11.21 -19.59
C ASP A 209 -1.45 10.01 -19.27
N GLY A 210 -1.95 8.78 -19.50
CA GLY A 210 -1.18 7.56 -19.27
C GLY A 210 -0.99 7.24 -17.79
N PHE A 211 -1.90 7.71 -16.94
CA PHE A 211 -1.85 7.49 -15.50
C PHE A 211 -2.47 6.15 -15.10
N TYR A 212 -1.94 5.57 -14.03
CA TYR A 212 -2.38 4.30 -13.47
C TYR A 212 -2.56 4.40 -11.96
N LEU A 213 -3.47 3.60 -11.43
CA LEU A 213 -3.42 3.13 -10.06
C LEU A 213 -2.60 1.84 -10.05
N HIS A 214 -1.51 1.78 -9.28
CA HIS A 214 -0.65 0.59 -9.26
C HIS A 214 -0.05 0.35 -7.89
N GLY A 215 0.56 -0.83 -7.72
CA GLY A 215 1.44 -1.12 -6.59
C GLY A 215 2.91 -0.92 -6.96
N SER A 216 3.78 -1.08 -5.98
CA SER A 216 5.23 -1.07 -6.16
C SER A 216 5.90 -1.80 -4.99
N TYR A 217 7.05 -2.43 -5.25
CA TYR A 217 7.82 -3.15 -4.22
C TYR A 217 9.01 -2.33 -3.67
N ASN A 218 9.43 -1.25 -4.35
CA ASN A 218 10.59 -0.44 -3.97
C ASN A 218 10.25 0.91 -3.29
N GLY A 219 9.04 1.05 -2.76
CA GLY A 219 8.58 2.28 -2.11
C GLY A 219 7.67 3.10 -3.02
N ARG A 220 6.93 4.04 -2.42
CA ARG A 220 5.89 4.80 -3.11
C ARG A 220 6.47 5.99 -3.87
N GLY A 221 5.89 6.29 -5.03
CA GLY A 221 6.22 7.47 -5.84
C GLY A 221 6.31 7.13 -7.32
N SER A 222 5.87 8.06 -8.17
CA SER A 222 5.68 7.77 -9.60
C SER A 222 5.90 9.00 -10.47
N ALA A 223 5.96 8.81 -11.79
CA ALA A 223 5.96 9.89 -12.78
C ALA A 223 4.60 10.62 -12.92
N GLY A 224 3.70 10.45 -11.95
CA GLY A 224 2.36 11.03 -11.88
C GLY A 224 1.22 10.02 -11.74
N CYS A 225 1.49 8.73 -11.65
CA CYS A 225 0.49 7.72 -11.27
C CYS A 225 0.10 7.81 -9.78
N ILE A 226 -0.93 7.07 -9.36
CA ILE A 226 -1.25 6.88 -7.93
C ILE A 226 -0.66 5.53 -7.51
N ASP A 227 0.40 5.57 -6.70
CA ASP A 227 1.14 4.39 -6.26
C ASP A 227 0.76 4.00 -4.82
N LEU A 228 0.14 2.83 -4.67
CA LEU A 228 -0.30 2.25 -3.39
C LEU A 228 0.81 1.43 -2.74
N GLY A 229 1.93 1.22 -3.42
CA GLY A 229 3.02 0.38 -2.95
C GLY A 229 2.54 -1.04 -2.66
N LEU A 230 2.83 -1.51 -1.45
CA LEU A 230 2.45 -2.84 -0.98
C LEU A 230 0.96 -2.97 -0.62
N GLU A 231 0.18 -1.89 -0.67
CA GLU A 231 -1.24 -1.91 -0.30
C GLU A 231 -2.18 -2.20 -1.49
N MET A 232 -1.65 -2.25 -2.71
CA MET A 232 -2.40 -2.58 -3.92
C MET A 232 -3.20 -3.90 -3.82
N PRO A 233 -2.71 -5.00 -3.20
CA PRO A 233 -3.49 -6.21 -3.00
C PRO A 233 -4.74 -6.02 -2.10
N GLY A 234 -4.73 -5.03 -1.21
CA GLY A 234 -5.90 -4.68 -0.39
C GLY A 234 -6.98 -4.04 -1.25
N PHE A 235 -6.61 -3.07 -2.07
CA PHE A 235 -7.52 -2.44 -3.02
C PHE A 235 -8.04 -3.44 -4.08
N SER A 236 -7.16 -4.31 -4.58
CA SER A 236 -7.49 -5.34 -5.58
C SER A 236 -8.67 -6.23 -5.14
N ARG A 237 -8.70 -6.62 -3.86
CA ARG A 237 -9.82 -7.39 -3.30
C ARG A 237 -11.13 -6.62 -3.28
N ILE A 238 -11.08 -5.30 -3.08
CA ILE A 238 -12.29 -4.45 -3.08
C ILE A 238 -12.83 -4.36 -4.50
N ILE A 239 -11.99 -4.04 -5.49
CA ILE A 239 -12.45 -3.86 -6.86
C ILE A 239 -12.90 -5.17 -7.50
N ASP A 240 -12.24 -6.30 -7.21
CA ASP A 240 -12.67 -7.62 -7.69
C ASP A 240 -14.02 -8.04 -7.11
N ALA A 241 -14.27 -7.73 -5.84
CA ALA A 241 -15.55 -8.02 -5.20
C ALA A 241 -16.68 -7.08 -5.66
N TYR A 242 -16.33 -5.85 -6.02
CA TYR A 242 -17.28 -4.88 -6.55
C TYR A 242 -17.66 -5.19 -8.00
N GLY A 243 -16.68 -5.54 -8.83
CA GLY A 243 -16.88 -6.00 -10.20
C GLY A 243 -17.36 -4.93 -11.19
N ASP A 244 -17.22 -3.65 -10.85
CA ASP A 244 -17.70 -2.53 -11.67
C ASP A 244 -16.75 -1.31 -11.56
N ASP A 245 -16.98 -0.31 -12.40
CA ASP A 245 -16.17 0.89 -12.50
C ASP A 245 -16.25 1.77 -11.24
N ILE A 246 -15.09 2.28 -10.80
CA ILE A 246 -14.99 3.14 -9.60
C ILE A 246 -14.59 4.56 -10.03
N PRO A 247 -15.47 5.57 -9.91
CA PRO A 247 -15.08 6.96 -10.07
C PRO A 247 -14.11 7.37 -8.96
N VAL A 248 -13.10 8.15 -9.33
CA VAL A 248 -12.02 8.62 -8.44
C VAL A 248 -11.99 10.14 -8.47
N GLU A 249 -12.07 10.77 -7.30
CA GLU A 249 -11.80 12.20 -7.13
C GLU A 249 -10.37 12.38 -6.62
N VAL A 250 -9.55 13.15 -7.34
CA VAL A 250 -8.22 13.58 -6.91
C VAL A 250 -8.31 15.01 -6.40
N LYS A 251 -7.94 15.22 -5.14
CA LYS A 251 -7.88 16.56 -4.55
C LYS A 251 -6.92 16.58 -3.37
N TYR A 252 -5.81 17.28 -3.51
CA TYR A 252 -4.78 17.31 -2.47
C TYR A 252 -5.17 18.21 -1.30
N LYS A 253 -4.99 17.68 -0.09
CA LYS A 253 -5.31 18.40 1.17
C LYS A 253 -4.32 19.50 1.50
N LYS A 254 -3.09 19.39 1.00
CA LYS A 254 -1.97 20.30 1.28
C LYS A 254 -1.32 20.72 -0.03
N GLU A 255 -0.57 21.82 0.02
CA GLU A 255 0.29 22.22 -1.10
C GLU A 255 1.47 21.25 -1.28
N TYR A 256 1.98 20.68 -0.17
CA TYR A 256 3.10 19.72 -0.13
C TYR A 256 2.72 18.52 0.74
N TRP A 257 3.21 17.33 0.39
CA TRP A 257 3.02 16.10 1.15
C TRP A 257 4.24 15.18 1.09
#